data_AF-A0A2U9IIM5-F1
#
_entry.id   AF-A0A2U9IIM5-F1
#
_cell.length_a   1.000
_cell.length_b   1.000
_cell.length_c   1.000
_cell.angle_alpha   90.00
_cell.angle_beta   90.00
_cell.angle_gamma   90.00
#
_symmetry.space_group_name_H-M   'P 1'
#
loop_
_entity.id
_entity.type
_entity.pdbx_description
1 polymer ?
#
loop_
_entity_poly.entity_id
_entity_poly.type
_entity_poly.pdbx_seq_one_letter_code
_entity_poly.pdbx_strand_id
1 'polypeptide(L)'
;MLEEIRNEIKDINEKILNHKFISLSEEGKIPVEKIELLYSQQWYIVNHDVRSISIMFSRAINQDELDFFMQAMEGDYEGLKILREVANKNVEPIPYAVAYTHYLAWLANYANPGEQVLALVVNLPIWSKNCKKLSEVFKGRIDTRFLELFAESKVDETSAEKIISRYKGRYLEIAKTIQAYELSFWNSLLS
;
A
#
# COMPACT_ATOMS: atom_id res chain seq x y z
N MET A 1 18.06 9.65 -6.72
CA MET A 1 16.77 10.05 -7.34
C MET A 1 15.60 9.76 -6.41
N LEU A 2 15.54 8.57 -5.80
CA LEU A 2 14.45 8.24 -4.86
C LEU A 2 14.36 9.22 -3.69
N GLU A 3 15.50 9.61 -3.13
CA GLU A 3 15.56 10.59 -2.04
C GLU A 3 14.98 11.96 -2.43
N GLU A 4 15.27 12.44 -3.63
CA GLU A 4 14.71 13.69 -4.16
C GLU A 4 13.18 13.61 -4.29
N ILE A 5 12.67 12.50 -4.83
CA ILE A 5 11.22 12.26 -4.92
C ILE A 5 10.61 12.22 -3.51
N ARG A 6 11.25 11.55 -2.55
CA ARG A 6 10.79 11.50 -1.15
C ARG A 6 10.72 12.88 -0.52
N ASN A 7 11.70 13.75 -0.80
CA ASN A 7 11.69 15.13 -0.34
C ASN A 7 10.51 15.91 -0.94
N GLU A 8 10.22 15.73 -2.23
CA GLU A 8 9.08 16.38 -2.90
C GLU A 8 7.70 15.93 -2.42
N ILE A 9 7.58 14.69 -1.90
CA ILE A 9 6.32 14.14 -1.35
C ILE A 9 6.30 14.16 0.18
N LYS A 10 7.27 14.82 0.83
CA LYS A 10 7.40 14.81 2.29
C LYS A 10 6.13 15.30 3.00
N ASP A 11 5.58 16.42 2.53
CA ASP A 11 4.40 17.04 3.15
C ASP A 11 3.17 16.12 3.12
N ILE A 12 2.96 15.37 2.04
CA ILE A 12 1.83 14.43 1.96
C ILE A 12 2.08 13.19 2.82
N ASN A 13 3.32 12.69 2.86
CA ASN A 13 3.69 11.60 3.76
C ASN A 13 3.46 11.98 5.23
N GLU A 14 3.82 13.20 5.63
CA GLU A 14 3.57 13.70 6.99
C GLU A 14 2.07 13.82 7.30
N LYS A 15 1.25 14.22 6.33
CA LYS A 15 -0.22 14.24 6.49
C LYS A 15 -0.79 12.84 6.68
N ILE A 16 -0.26 11.83 5.99
CA ILE A 16 -0.70 10.43 6.12
C ILE A 16 -0.27 9.84 7.47
N LEU A 17 0.99 10.04 7.88
CA LEU A 17 1.51 9.52 9.14
C LEU A 17 0.86 10.13 10.38
N ASN A 18 0.41 11.39 10.26
CA ASN A 18 -0.29 12.14 11.31
C ASN A 18 -1.79 12.26 11.02
N HIS A 19 -2.34 11.39 10.17
CA HIS A 19 -3.74 11.45 9.80
C HIS A 19 -4.64 11.28 11.03
N LYS A 20 -5.78 11.97 11.06
CA LYS A 20 -6.72 11.97 12.19
C LYS A 20 -7.22 10.56 12.57
N PHE A 21 -7.29 9.65 11.60
CA PHE A 21 -7.61 8.24 11.85
C PHE A 21 -6.58 7.58 12.76
N ILE A 22 -5.29 7.85 12.51
CA ILE A 22 -4.17 7.28 13.27
C ILE A 22 -4.13 7.90 14.67
N SER A 23 -4.19 9.23 14.78
CA SER A 23 -4.14 9.89 16.10
C SER A 23 -5.33 9.54 16.98
N LEU A 24 -6.54 9.49 16.42
CA LEU A 24 -7.72 9.05 17.18
C LEU A 24 -7.65 7.57 17.57
N SER A 25 -6.96 6.73 16.78
CA SER A 25 -6.73 5.33 17.14
C SER A 25 -5.82 5.24 18.37
N GLU A 26 -4.70 5.96 18.35
CA GLU A 26 -3.76 6.04 19.48
C GLU A 26 -4.43 6.56 20.77
N GLU A 27 -5.40 7.48 20.63
CA GLU A 27 -6.23 7.99 21.74
C GLU A 27 -7.36 7.03 22.17
N GLY A 28 -7.54 5.89 21.50
CA GLY A 28 -8.61 4.92 21.78
C GLY A 28 -10.01 5.39 21.39
N LYS A 29 -10.11 6.38 20.50
CA LYS A 29 -11.37 6.99 20.03
C LYS A 29 -11.90 6.40 18.73
N ILE A 30 -11.08 5.62 18.00
CA ILE A 30 -11.55 4.85 16.84
C ILE A 30 -12.17 3.53 17.35
N PRO A 31 -13.44 3.26 17.02
CA PRO A 31 -14.10 2.03 17.43
C PRO A 31 -13.61 0.84 16.57
N VAL A 32 -13.76 -0.38 17.07
CA VAL A 32 -13.26 -1.61 16.44
C VAL A 32 -13.82 -1.80 15.03
N GLU A 33 -15.09 -1.44 14.82
CA GLU A 33 -15.82 -1.55 13.56
C GLU A 33 -15.16 -0.76 12.43
N LYS A 34 -14.41 0.32 12.75
CA LYS A 34 -13.66 1.08 11.75
C LYS A 34 -12.40 0.34 11.28
N ILE A 35 -11.81 -0.53 12.10
CA ILE A 35 -10.71 -1.40 11.69
C ILE A 35 -11.25 -2.63 10.94
N GLU A 36 -12.41 -3.15 11.31
CA GLU A 36 -13.09 -4.18 10.52
C GLU A 36 -13.47 -3.65 9.12
N LEU A 37 -13.91 -2.40 9.03
CA LEU A 37 -14.10 -1.71 7.75
C LEU A 37 -12.78 -1.60 6.98
N LEU A 38 -11.69 -1.21 7.63
CA LEU A 38 -10.34 -1.18 7.03
C LEU A 38 -10.02 -2.54 6.41
N TYR A 39 -10.20 -3.66 7.13
CA TYR A 39 -9.96 -5.01 6.60
C TYR A 39 -10.88 -5.36 5.44
N SER A 40 -12.13 -4.92 5.48
CA SER A 40 -13.09 -5.16 4.39
C SER A 40 -12.71 -4.41 3.12
N GLN A 41 -12.20 -3.18 3.23
CA GLN A 41 -11.66 -2.42 2.09
C GLN A 41 -10.33 -3.03 1.61
N GLN A 42 -9.46 -3.46 2.52
CA GLN A 42 -8.20 -4.12 2.19
C GLN A 42 -8.43 -5.48 1.51
N TRP A 43 -9.51 -6.20 1.82
CA TRP A 43 -9.90 -7.40 1.07
C TRP A 43 -10.11 -7.09 -0.41
N TYR A 44 -10.75 -5.97 -0.74
CA TYR A 44 -10.88 -5.55 -2.14
C TYR A 44 -9.51 -5.18 -2.72
N ILE A 45 -8.78 -4.29 -2.06
CA ILE A 45 -7.49 -3.74 -2.52
C ILE A 45 -6.49 -4.86 -2.76
N VAL A 46 -6.14 -5.64 -1.73
CA VAL A 46 -5.09 -6.67 -1.80
C VAL A 46 -5.45 -7.76 -2.81
N ASN A 47 -6.73 -8.13 -2.93
CA ASN A 47 -7.17 -9.11 -3.92
C ASN A 47 -6.89 -8.63 -5.36
N HIS A 48 -7.09 -7.33 -5.63
CA HIS A 48 -6.79 -6.72 -6.92
C HIS A 48 -5.30 -6.37 -7.11
N ASP A 49 -4.59 -6.03 -6.04
CA ASP A 49 -3.16 -5.73 -6.07
C ASP A 49 -2.34 -6.98 -6.40
N VAL A 50 -2.65 -8.15 -5.85
CA VAL A 50 -2.03 -9.43 -6.23
C VAL A 50 -2.12 -9.67 -7.75
N ARG A 51 -3.26 -9.36 -8.37
CA ARG A 51 -3.43 -9.49 -9.83
C ARG A 51 -2.64 -8.45 -10.60
N SER A 52 -2.63 -7.21 -10.12
CA SER A 52 -1.87 -6.13 -10.73
C SER A 52 -0.37 -6.43 -10.71
N ILE A 53 0.16 -6.90 -9.58
CA ILE A 53 1.56 -7.30 -9.46
C ILE A 53 1.84 -8.54 -10.32
N SER A 54 0.92 -9.50 -10.41
CA SER A 54 1.07 -10.65 -11.33
C SER A 54 1.21 -10.20 -12.79
N ILE A 55 0.46 -9.17 -13.21
CA ILE A 55 0.58 -8.57 -14.54
C ILE A 55 1.96 -7.90 -14.69
N MET A 56 2.40 -7.12 -13.70
CA MET A 56 3.73 -6.49 -13.70
C MET A 56 4.85 -7.55 -13.82
N PHE A 57 4.78 -8.61 -13.03
CA PHE A 57 5.68 -9.75 -13.08
C PHE A 57 5.72 -10.40 -14.46
N SER A 58 4.56 -10.64 -15.08
CA SER A 58 4.50 -11.25 -16.43
C SER A 58 5.10 -10.37 -17.54
N ARG A 59 5.26 -9.07 -17.29
CA ARG A 59 5.78 -8.07 -18.23
C ARG A 59 7.23 -7.68 -17.93
N ALA A 60 7.78 -8.13 -16.81
CA ALA A 60 9.16 -7.88 -16.44
C ALA A 60 10.11 -8.52 -17.47
N ILE A 61 11.20 -7.81 -17.76
CA ILE A 61 12.19 -8.24 -18.77
C ILE A 61 13.47 -8.69 -18.09
N ASN A 62 13.85 -8.00 -17.01
CA ASN A 62 15.11 -8.25 -16.30
C ASN A 62 14.88 -9.12 -15.07
N GLN A 63 15.91 -9.88 -14.67
CA GLN A 63 15.82 -10.76 -13.50
C GLN A 63 15.53 -10.00 -12.21
N ASP A 64 16.10 -8.81 -12.03
CA ASP A 64 15.87 -7.98 -10.84
C ASP A 64 14.44 -7.46 -10.74
N GLU A 65 13.79 -7.17 -11.87
CA GLU A 65 12.35 -6.86 -11.92
C GLU A 65 11.50 -8.07 -11.54
N LEU A 66 11.83 -9.26 -12.05
CA LEU A 66 11.13 -10.50 -11.70
C LEU A 66 11.22 -10.78 -10.20
N ASP A 67 12.42 -10.68 -9.63
CA ASP A 67 12.67 -10.92 -8.21
C ASP A 67 11.90 -9.90 -7.34
N PHE A 68 11.90 -8.63 -7.74
CA PHE A 68 11.18 -7.56 -7.04
C PHE A 68 9.66 -7.81 -7.03
N PHE A 69 9.06 -8.08 -8.20
CA PHE A 69 7.62 -8.29 -8.30
C PHE A 69 7.18 -9.61 -7.67
N MET A 70 8.02 -10.66 -7.72
CA MET A 70 7.75 -11.91 -7.00
C MET A 70 7.67 -11.65 -5.50
N GLN A 71 8.64 -10.95 -4.93
CA GLN A 71 8.65 -10.63 -3.49
C GLN A 71 7.43 -9.78 -3.09
N ALA A 72 7.09 -8.77 -3.89
CA ALA A 72 5.91 -7.94 -3.64
C ALA A 72 4.60 -8.76 -3.68
N MET A 73 4.49 -9.65 -4.68
CA MET A 73 3.32 -10.54 -4.83
C MET A 73 3.18 -11.53 -3.68
N GLU A 74 4.29 -12.09 -3.20
CA GLU A 74 4.30 -13.00 -2.04
C GLU A 74 3.76 -12.31 -0.79
N GLY A 75 4.22 -11.08 -0.52
CA GLY A 75 3.73 -10.27 0.62
C GLY A 75 2.22 -10.03 0.56
N ASP A 76 1.71 -9.58 -0.58
CA ASP A 76 0.28 -9.34 -0.78
C ASP A 76 -0.53 -10.64 -0.74
N TYR A 77 0.02 -11.75 -1.25
CA TYR A 77 -0.65 -13.04 -1.22
C TYR A 77 -0.79 -13.60 0.21
N GLU A 78 0.22 -13.45 1.06
CA GLU A 78 0.10 -13.81 2.48
C GLU A 78 -0.92 -12.91 3.19
N GLY A 79 -0.91 -11.60 2.91
CA GLY A 79 -1.92 -10.67 3.41
C GLY A 79 -3.34 -11.07 3.00
N LEU A 80 -3.52 -11.50 1.76
CA LEU A 80 -4.80 -11.96 1.22
C LEU A 80 -5.33 -13.21 1.94
N LYS A 81 -4.46 -14.16 2.32
CA LYS A 81 -4.86 -15.34 3.09
C LYS A 81 -5.41 -14.94 4.45
N ILE A 82 -4.76 -14.00 5.13
CA ILE A 82 -5.25 -13.49 6.42
C ILE A 82 -6.59 -12.79 6.24
N LEU A 83 -6.70 -11.86 5.27
CA LEU A 83 -7.94 -11.14 4.99
C LEU A 83 -9.10 -12.06 4.61
N ARG A 84 -8.83 -13.21 3.97
CA ARG A 84 -9.86 -14.22 3.69
C ARG A 84 -10.53 -14.72 4.98
N GLU A 85 -9.82 -14.78 6.09
CA GLU A 85 -10.34 -15.23 7.38
C GLU A 85 -11.05 -14.10 8.15
N VAL A 86 -10.48 -12.89 8.13
CA VAL A 86 -10.88 -11.83 9.07
C VAL A 86 -11.77 -10.73 8.47
N ALA A 87 -11.79 -10.56 7.14
CA ALA A 87 -12.53 -9.49 6.49
C ALA A 87 -13.99 -9.86 6.19
N ASN A 88 -14.89 -8.89 6.33
CA ASN A 88 -16.27 -9.02 5.84
C ASN A 88 -16.32 -8.72 4.33
N LYS A 89 -16.52 -9.76 3.53
CA LYS A 89 -16.47 -9.70 2.06
C LYS A 89 -17.74 -9.13 1.41
N ASN A 90 -18.79 -8.89 2.19
CA ASN A 90 -20.05 -8.34 1.70
C ASN A 90 -20.09 -6.81 1.76
N VAL A 91 -19.05 -6.17 2.29
CA VAL A 91 -18.95 -4.71 2.33
C VAL A 91 -18.58 -4.21 0.94
N GLU A 92 -19.36 -3.27 0.42
CA GLU A 92 -19.08 -2.64 -0.85
C GLU A 92 -17.79 -1.79 -0.79
N PRO A 93 -17.02 -1.73 -1.88
CA PRO A 93 -15.83 -0.89 -1.94
C PRO A 93 -16.23 0.59 -1.86
N ILE A 94 -15.64 1.32 -0.92
CA ILE A 94 -15.75 2.77 -0.85
C ILE A 94 -14.88 3.33 -1.99
N PRO A 95 -15.43 4.08 -2.96
CA PRO A 95 -14.70 4.44 -4.17
C PRO A 95 -13.34 5.11 -3.91
N TYR A 96 -13.30 6.05 -2.98
CA TYR A 96 -12.07 6.76 -2.62
C TYR A 96 -11.09 5.93 -1.77
N ALA A 97 -11.56 4.88 -1.09
CA ALA A 97 -10.70 3.93 -0.38
C ALA A 97 -9.98 2.99 -1.36
N VAL A 98 -10.64 2.60 -2.44
CA VAL A 98 -10.09 1.62 -3.39
C VAL A 98 -9.45 2.27 -4.63
N ALA A 99 -9.44 3.60 -4.73
CA ALA A 99 -8.88 4.30 -5.89
C ALA A 99 -7.40 3.96 -6.15
N TYR A 100 -6.64 3.70 -5.08
CA TYR A 100 -5.24 3.26 -5.18
C TYR A 100 -5.10 1.99 -6.05
N THR A 101 -5.91 0.96 -5.79
CA THR A 101 -5.78 -0.32 -6.52
C THR A 101 -6.19 -0.19 -7.99
N HIS A 102 -7.14 0.69 -8.31
CA HIS A 102 -7.50 0.97 -9.70
C HIS A 102 -6.37 1.66 -10.46
N TYR A 103 -5.66 2.58 -9.81
CA TYR A 103 -4.49 3.20 -10.40
C TYR A 103 -3.31 2.23 -10.52
N LEU A 104 -3.12 1.35 -9.53
CA LEU A 104 -2.11 0.28 -9.60
C LEU A 104 -2.39 -0.68 -10.76
N ALA A 105 -3.65 -1.04 -10.99
CA ALA A 105 -4.06 -1.84 -12.15
C ALA A 105 -3.77 -1.12 -13.48
N TRP A 106 -3.96 0.20 -13.53
CA TRP A 106 -3.57 1.00 -14.70
C TRP A 106 -2.04 0.96 -14.91
N LEU A 107 -1.25 1.18 -13.85
CA LEU A 107 0.22 1.08 -13.92
C LEU A 107 0.69 -0.31 -14.38
N ALA A 108 0.05 -1.38 -13.90
CA ALA A 108 0.38 -2.74 -14.29
C ALA A 108 0.28 -2.96 -15.82
N ASN A 109 -0.75 -2.37 -16.44
CA ASN A 109 -1.02 -2.56 -17.87
C ASN A 109 -0.25 -1.57 -18.75
N TYR A 110 -0.06 -0.34 -18.31
CA TYR A 110 0.34 0.77 -19.19
C TYR A 110 1.67 1.43 -18.83
N ALA A 111 2.18 1.24 -17.61
CA ALA A 111 3.45 1.83 -17.18
C ALA A 111 4.64 0.92 -17.51
N ASN A 112 5.84 1.48 -17.44
CA ASN A 112 7.09 0.72 -17.51
C ASN A 112 7.48 0.15 -16.12
N PRO A 113 8.38 -0.85 -16.03
CA PRO A 113 8.77 -1.44 -14.76
C PRO A 113 9.33 -0.45 -13.74
N GLY A 114 10.07 0.59 -14.16
CA GLY A 114 10.56 1.62 -13.25
C GLY A 114 9.43 2.44 -12.61
N GLU A 115 8.41 2.81 -13.39
CA GLU A 115 7.21 3.49 -12.87
C GLU A 115 6.41 2.60 -11.90
N GLN A 116 6.32 1.29 -12.19
CA GLN A 116 5.63 0.30 -11.35
C GLN A 116 6.35 0.09 -10.01
N VAL A 117 7.66 -0.13 -10.04
CA VAL A 117 8.50 -0.28 -8.84
C VAL A 117 8.45 0.97 -7.98
N LEU A 118 8.51 2.16 -8.59
CA LEU A 118 8.43 3.41 -7.86
C LEU A 118 7.14 3.51 -7.04
N ALA A 119 5.99 3.20 -7.65
CA ALA A 119 4.68 3.29 -6.99
C ALA A 119 4.64 2.47 -5.68
N LEU A 120 5.22 1.27 -5.70
CA LEU A 120 5.29 0.38 -4.54
C LEU A 120 6.29 0.89 -3.49
N VAL A 121 7.49 1.30 -3.91
CA VAL A 121 8.59 1.73 -3.01
C VAL A 121 8.28 3.01 -2.25
N VAL A 122 7.58 3.96 -2.87
CA VAL A 122 7.26 5.22 -2.18
C VAL A 122 6.16 5.03 -1.14
N ASN A 123 5.21 4.11 -1.37
CA ASN A 123 4.06 3.91 -0.49
C ASN A 123 4.37 3.02 0.72
N LEU A 124 5.05 1.89 0.50
CA LEU A 124 5.17 0.83 1.50
C LEU A 124 5.70 1.30 2.86
N PRO A 125 6.74 2.16 2.95
CA PRO A 125 7.24 2.61 4.25
C PRO A 125 6.24 3.44 5.07
N ILE A 126 5.33 4.15 4.40
CA ILE A 126 4.29 4.95 5.06
C ILE A 126 3.17 4.03 5.55
N TRP A 127 2.71 3.13 4.68
CA TRP A 127 1.74 2.09 5.01
C TRP A 127 2.20 1.24 6.21
N SER A 128 3.43 0.70 6.16
CA SER A 128 4.00 -0.13 7.23
C SER A 128 4.06 0.58 8.58
N LYS A 129 4.39 1.88 8.61
CA LYS A 129 4.38 2.66 9.86
C LYS A 129 2.98 2.78 10.45
N ASN A 130 1.97 3.02 9.62
CA ASN A 130 0.59 3.09 10.07
C ASN A 130 0.07 1.72 10.52
N CYS A 131 0.37 0.65 9.78
CA CYS A 131 0.05 -0.72 10.18
C CYS A 131 0.65 -1.07 11.55
N LYS A 132 1.91 -0.68 11.81
CA LYS A 132 2.56 -0.88 13.11
C LYS A 132 1.82 -0.18 14.24
N LYS A 133 1.48 1.10 14.07
CA LYS A 133 0.72 1.84 15.10
C LYS A 133 -0.62 1.18 15.38
N LEU A 134 -1.35 0.80 14.32
CA LEU A 134 -2.66 0.18 14.45
C LEU A 134 -2.57 -1.22 15.08
N SER A 135 -1.57 -2.03 14.74
CA SER A 135 -1.40 -3.35 15.36
C SER A 135 -1.13 -3.24 16.86
N GLU A 136 -0.32 -2.28 17.29
CA GLU A 136 -0.04 -2.01 18.70
C GLU A 136 -1.30 -1.57 19.46
N VAL A 137 -2.06 -0.63 18.88
CA VAL A 137 -3.29 -0.09 19.51
C VAL A 137 -4.40 -1.13 19.64
N PHE A 138 -4.59 -1.97 18.62
CA PHE A 138 -5.72 -2.90 18.55
C PHE A 138 -5.38 -4.34 18.97
N LYS A 139 -4.15 -4.58 19.45
CA LYS A 139 -3.71 -5.87 19.94
C LYS A 139 -4.64 -6.41 21.03
N GLY A 140 -5.09 -7.65 20.86
CA GLY A 140 -6.00 -8.32 21.80
C GLY A 140 -7.46 -7.86 21.73
N ARG A 141 -7.80 -6.91 20.84
CA ARG A 141 -9.19 -6.49 20.57
C ARG A 141 -9.73 -7.05 19.26
N ILE A 142 -8.84 -7.26 18.29
CA ILE A 142 -9.11 -7.87 16.98
C ILE A 142 -7.95 -8.78 16.59
N ASP A 143 -8.11 -9.50 15.48
CA ASP A 143 -6.99 -10.17 14.80
C ASP A 143 -6.07 -9.14 14.14
N THR A 144 -4.84 -9.00 14.65
CA THR A 144 -3.84 -8.04 14.17
C THR A 144 -2.87 -8.63 13.14
N ARG A 145 -3.01 -9.90 12.74
CA ARG A 145 -2.02 -10.58 11.87
C ARG A 145 -1.78 -9.84 10.56
N PHE A 146 -2.83 -9.28 9.95
CA PHE A 146 -2.71 -8.49 8.72
C PHE A 146 -1.87 -7.24 8.95
N LEU A 147 -2.16 -6.49 10.01
CA LEU A 147 -1.40 -5.28 10.35
C LEU A 147 0.04 -5.60 10.74
N GLU A 148 0.27 -6.68 11.48
CA GLU A 148 1.61 -7.13 11.88
C GLU A 148 2.45 -7.55 10.66
N LEU A 149 1.88 -8.27 9.70
CA LEU A 149 2.54 -8.63 8.45
C LEU A 149 3.06 -7.40 7.71
N PHE A 150 2.21 -6.39 7.53
CA PHE A 150 2.59 -5.17 6.80
C PHE A 150 3.47 -4.22 7.62
N ALA A 151 3.40 -4.28 8.97
CA ALA A 151 4.29 -3.53 9.85
C ALA A 151 5.77 -3.91 9.71
N GLU A 152 6.04 -5.15 9.32
CA GLU A 152 7.39 -5.70 9.13
C GLU A 152 7.88 -5.63 7.68
N SER A 153 7.04 -5.15 6.76
CA SER A 153 7.39 -5.08 5.34
C SER A 153 8.60 -4.18 5.11
N LYS A 154 9.58 -4.70 4.35
CA LYS A 154 10.80 -3.99 3.95
C LYS A 154 10.96 -4.09 2.45
N VAL A 155 11.38 -2.99 1.84
CA VAL A 155 11.75 -2.95 0.43
C VAL A 155 13.26 -2.85 0.34
N ASP A 156 13.87 -3.63 -0.55
CA ASP A 156 15.26 -3.39 -0.96
C ASP A 156 15.30 -2.13 -1.84
N GLU A 157 15.52 -0.96 -1.21
CA GLU A 157 15.60 0.31 -1.92
C GLU A 157 16.77 0.37 -2.91
N THR A 158 17.85 -0.39 -2.67
CA THR A 158 19.00 -0.42 -3.58
C THR A 158 18.64 -1.14 -4.88
N SER A 159 17.95 -2.28 -4.77
CA SER A 159 17.42 -2.99 -5.93
C SER A 159 16.38 -2.13 -6.66
N ALA A 160 15.46 -1.52 -5.92
CA ALA A 160 14.44 -0.64 -6.49
C ALA A 160 15.06 0.53 -7.27
N GLU A 161 16.04 1.24 -6.71
CA GLU A 161 16.65 2.39 -7.39
C GLU A 161 17.37 1.99 -8.68
N LYS A 162 17.96 0.79 -8.73
CA LYS A 162 18.55 0.24 -9.97
C LYS A 162 17.50 0.01 -11.06
N ILE A 163 16.37 -0.60 -10.69
CA ILE A 163 15.26 -0.83 -11.64
C ILE A 163 14.69 0.51 -12.12
N ILE A 164 14.38 1.43 -11.21
CA ILE A 164 13.77 2.72 -11.57
C ILE A 164 14.72 3.53 -12.47
N SER A 165 16.02 3.56 -12.17
CA SER A 165 17.00 4.33 -12.96
C SER A 165 17.22 3.79 -14.38
N ARG A 166 16.80 2.55 -14.68
CA ARG A 166 16.87 1.95 -16.03
C ARG A 166 15.86 2.57 -17.00
N TYR A 167 14.77 3.12 -16.48
CA TYR A 167 13.66 3.62 -17.28
C TYR A 167 13.57 5.15 -17.22
N LYS A 168 12.94 5.72 -18.25
CA LYS A 168 12.41 7.09 -18.16
C LYS A 168 10.94 6.98 -17.77
N GLY A 169 10.51 7.75 -16.77
CA GLY A 169 9.15 7.67 -16.27
C GLY A 169 8.68 8.98 -15.64
N ARG A 170 7.37 9.08 -15.41
CA ARG A 170 6.71 10.22 -14.77
C ARG A 170 6.75 10.06 -13.25
N TYR A 171 7.97 9.97 -12.72
CA TYR A 171 8.20 9.49 -11.36
C TYR A 171 7.55 10.37 -10.29
N LEU A 172 7.76 11.69 -10.35
CA LEU A 172 7.17 12.59 -9.36
C LEU A 172 5.63 12.62 -9.44
N GLU A 173 5.07 12.55 -10.64
CA GLU A 173 3.62 12.49 -10.86
C GLU A 173 3.02 11.24 -10.22
N ILE A 174 3.61 10.06 -10.51
CA ILE A 174 3.17 8.79 -9.93
C ILE A 174 3.28 8.80 -8.41
N ALA A 175 4.38 9.29 -7.87
CA ALA A 175 4.59 9.35 -6.43
C ALA A 175 3.54 10.25 -5.74
N LYS A 176 3.26 11.43 -6.31
CA LYS A 176 2.21 12.33 -5.81
C LYS A 176 0.83 11.69 -5.89
N THR A 177 0.50 11.05 -7.01
CA THR A 177 -0.80 10.40 -7.22
C THR A 177 -1.02 9.24 -6.25
N ILE A 178 -0.03 8.37 -6.08
CA ILE A 178 -0.10 7.23 -5.16
C ILE A 178 -0.33 7.70 -3.72
N GLN A 179 0.45 8.68 -3.25
CA GLN A 179 0.27 9.22 -1.90
C GLN A 179 -1.06 9.97 -1.74
N ALA A 180 -1.57 10.61 -2.79
CA ALA A 180 -2.89 11.24 -2.76
C ALA A 180 -4.01 10.21 -2.61
N TYR A 181 -3.90 9.04 -3.26
CA TYR A 181 -4.85 7.94 -3.06
C TYR A 181 -4.72 7.31 -1.68
N GLU A 182 -3.51 7.13 -1.15
CA GLU A 182 -3.28 6.69 0.22
C GLU A 182 -3.94 7.64 1.23
N LEU A 183 -3.75 8.96 1.08
CA LEU A 183 -4.43 9.94 1.93
C LEU A 183 -5.96 9.87 1.79
N SER A 184 -6.47 9.67 0.58
CA SER A 184 -7.91 9.52 0.31
C SER A 184 -8.49 8.27 0.97
N PHE A 185 -7.71 7.19 1.04
CA PHE A 185 -8.06 5.99 1.78
C PHE A 185 -8.29 6.29 3.26
N TRP A 186 -7.34 6.94 3.91
CA TRP A 186 -7.49 7.28 5.33
C TRP A 186 -8.64 8.24 5.60
N ASN A 187 -8.88 9.21 4.72
CA ASN A 187 -10.05 10.10 4.80
C ASN A 187 -11.37 9.31 4.72
N SER A 188 -11.45 8.34 3.80
CA SER A 188 -12.64 7.52 3.56
C SER A 188 -13.03 6.64 4.75
N LEU A 189 -12.04 6.23 5.55
CA LEU A 189 -12.33 5.47 6.77
C LEU A 189 -12.92 6.33 7.90
N LEU A 190 -12.71 7.65 7.88
CA LEU A 190 -13.29 8.56 8.86
C LEU A 190 -14.69 9.05 8.52
N SER A 191 -15.07 9.03 7.24
CA SER A 191 -16.41 9.43 6.81
C SER A 191 -17.52 8.53 7.32
#